data_AF-A0AB73NFK3-F1
#
_entry.id   AF-A0AB73NFK3-F1
#
_cell.length_a   1.000
_cell.length_b   1.000
_cell.length_c   1.000
_cell.angle_alpha   90.00
_cell.angle_beta   90.00
_cell.angle_gamma   90.00
#
_symmetry.space_group_name_H-M   'P 1'
#
loop_
_entity.id
_entity.type
_entity.pdbx_description
1 polymer ?
#
loop_
_entity_poly.entity_id
_entity_poly.type
_entity_poly.pdbx_seq_one_letter_code
_entity_poly.pdbx_strand_id
1 'polypeptide(L)'
;WERKLWRLRNDWRESQLRAAGLIHKRAAPYISKEALADWMEQKRRNREFFKRHELVDLEGNTVSLEAMVDASISNPTIRRHELMARMKGIELVAQSRDDVGMFYTITCPSKNHANNQSGHANPKWNYTTPSQAQAYLTKLWRNITSKLGRENLRVYGFRVAEPHHDSTPHWHLLLFMKPQECHAITEIMRAYAVKTDRAELGKRTSARFTAKRLDPKKGSATAYIAKYISKNIDGYALDGELDHESGKPLKETARFAMAWASRHRIRQYQPIG
;
A
#
# COMPACT_ATOMS: atom_id res chain seq x y z
N TRP A 1 16.50 -18.86 14.98
CA TRP A 1 17.52 -18.07 14.27
C TRP A 1 17.35 -18.18 12.75
N GLU A 2 17.04 -19.36 12.22
CA GLU A 2 16.78 -19.62 10.79
C GLU A 2 15.82 -18.63 10.12
N ARG A 3 14.62 -18.41 10.69
CA ARG A 3 13.65 -17.42 10.16
C ARG A 3 14.23 -16.01 10.03
N LYS A 4 15.17 -15.61 10.90
CA LYS A 4 15.82 -14.29 10.83
C LYS A 4 16.83 -14.24 9.68
N LEU A 5 17.63 -15.30 9.50
CA LEU A 5 18.58 -15.42 8.38
C LEU A 5 17.87 -15.45 7.02
N TRP A 6 16.78 -16.23 6.92
CA TRP A 6 15.98 -16.28 5.70
C TRP A 6 15.41 -14.91 5.32
N ARG A 7 14.92 -14.14 6.30
CA ARG A 7 14.46 -12.77 6.08
C ARG A 7 15.59 -11.86 5.59
N LEU A 8 16.76 -11.93 6.23
CA LEU A 8 17.92 -11.13 5.84
C LEU A 8 18.37 -11.45 4.41
N ARG A 9 18.49 -12.74 4.05
CA ARG A 9 18.78 -13.21 2.69
C ARG A 9 17.80 -12.61 1.69
N ASN A 10 16.51 -12.68 1.98
CA ASN A 10 15.47 -12.20 1.08
C ASN A 10 15.52 -10.69 0.87
N ASP A 11 15.77 -9.92 1.93
CA ASP A 11 15.88 -8.47 1.86
C ASP A 11 17.14 -8.06 1.07
N TRP A 12 18.25 -8.75 1.28
CA TRP A 12 19.50 -8.52 0.55
C TRP A 12 19.36 -8.88 -0.92
N ARG A 13 18.75 -10.04 -1.24
CA ARG A 13 18.55 -10.47 -2.62
C ARG A 13 17.71 -9.46 -3.39
N GLU A 14 16.57 -9.02 -2.85
CA GLU A 14 15.76 -8.00 -3.52
C GLU A 14 16.52 -6.67 -3.67
N SER A 15 17.30 -6.27 -2.66
CA SER A 15 18.10 -5.04 -2.73
C SER A 15 19.18 -5.11 -3.81
N GLN A 16 19.83 -6.26 -3.98
CA GLN A 16 20.80 -6.50 -5.04
C GLN A 16 20.14 -6.47 -6.43
N LEU A 17 18.97 -7.09 -6.59
CA LEU A 17 18.24 -7.09 -7.85
C LEU A 17 17.74 -5.69 -8.22
N ARG A 18 17.34 -4.87 -7.23
CA ARG A 18 17.06 -3.44 -7.45
C ARG A 18 18.32 -2.69 -7.91
N ALA A 19 19.45 -2.93 -7.25
CA ALA A 19 20.72 -2.29 -7.61
C ALA A 19 21.24 -2.69 -9.00
N ALA A 20 21.03 -3.94 -9.40
CA ALA A 20 21.34 -4.43 -10.74
C ALA A 20 20.36 -3.92 -11.82
N GLY A 21 19.37 -3.09 -11.46
CA GLY A 21 18.39 -2.56 -12.40
C GLY A 21 17.42 -3.62 -12.93
N LEU A 22 17.16 -4.68 -12.18
CA LEU A 22 16.26 -5.77 -12.60
C LEU A 22 14.82 -5.58 -12.12
N ILE A 23 14.58 -4.60 -11.25
CA ILE A 23 13.25 -4.30 -10.68
C ILE A 23 12.80 -2.91 -11.13
N HIS A 24 12.03 -2.86 -12.21
CA HIS A 24 11.36 -1.66 -12.75
C HIS A 24 10.34 -2.06 -13.82
N LYS A 25 9.58 -1.08 -14.34
CA LYS A 25 8.48 -1.32 -15.29
C LYS A 25 8.82 -2.08 -16.58
N ARG A 26 10.07 -1.97 -17.08
CA ARG A 26 10.51 -2.66 -18.33
C ARG A 26 11.17 -4.02 -18.06
N ALA A 27 11.38 -4.38 -16.79
CA ALA A 27 11.94 -5.65 -16.36
C ALA A 27 10.91 -6.39 -15.49
N ALA A 28 11.15 -6.51 -14.18
CA ALA A 28 10.18 -7.02 -13.23
C ALA A 28 9.61 -5.88 -12.36
N PRO A 29 8.36 -5.44 -12.57
CA PRO A 29 7.77 -4.38 -11.74
C PRO A 29 7.52 -4.88 -10.31
N TYR A 30 7.72 -3.97 -9.35
CA TYR A 30 7.45 -4.12 -7.90
C TYR A 30 8.35 -5.10 -7.15
N ILE A 31 8.59 -6.29 -7.69
CA ILE A 31 9.30 -7.38 -7.03
C ILE A 31 10.01 -8.26 -8.08
N SER A 32 11.10 -8.92 -7.71
CA SER A 32 11.76 -9.85 -8.62
C SER A 32 10.91 -11.08 -8.98
N LYS A 33 11.23 -11.70 -10.13
CA LYS A 33 10.62 -12.97 -10.56
C LYS A 33 10.88 -14.10 -9.54
N GLU A 34 12.09 -14.14 -8.98
CA GLU A 34 12.48 -15.13 -7.95
C GLU A 34 11.59 -14.98 -6.72
N ALA A 35 11.45 -13.76 -6.21
CA ALA A 35 10.69 -13.52 -5.00
C ALA A 35 9.18 -13.72 -5.18
N LEU A 36 8.66 -13.51 -6.39
CA LEU A 36 7.30 -13.89 -6.76
C LEU A 36 7.12 -15.41 -6.78
N ALA A 37 8.06 -16.16 -7.38
CA ALA A 37 8.02 -17.61 -7.42
C ALA A 37 8.03 -18.22 -6.01
N ASP A 38 8.91 -17.73 -5.14
CA ASP A 38 8.94 -18.10 -3.71
C ASP A 38 7.57 -17.86 -3.02
N TRP A 39 6.94 -16.72 -3.31
CA TRP A 39 5.65 -16.37 -2.72
C TRP A 39 4.53 -17.29 -3.22
N MET A 40 4.51 -17.62 -4.51
CA MET A 40 3.55 -18.57 -5.09
C MET A 40 3.74 -19.96 -4.50
N GLU A 41 4.98 -20.42 -4.36
CA GLU A 41 5.28 -21.73 -3.77
C GLU A 41 4.89 -21.80 -2.29
N GLN A 42 5.13 -20.72 -1.53
CA GLN A 42 4.67 -20.64 -0.15
C GLN A 42 3.13 -20.74 -0.06
N LYS A 43 2.39 -20.09 -0.98
CA LYS A 43 0.93 -20.19 -1.04
C LYS A 43 0.47 -21.60 -1.38
N ARG A 44 1.12 -22.27 -2.34
CA ARG A 44 0.84 -23.66 -2.72
C ARG A 44 1.02 -24.61 -1.53
N ARG A 45 2.18 -24.55 -0.88
CA ARG A 45 2.50 -25.34 0.33
C ARG A 45 1.52 -25.11 1.48
N ASN A 46 1.15 -23.85 1.72
CA ASN A 46 0.15 -23.53 2.74
C ASN A 46 -1.19 -24.18 2.42
N ARG A 47 -1.61 -24.16 1.15
CA ARG A 47 -2.88 -24.80 0.74
C ARG A 47 -2.84 -26.32 0.91
N GLU A 48 -1.73 -26.96 0.57
CA GLU A 48 -1.54 -28.39 0.83
C GLU A 48 -1.57 -28.73 2.31
N PHE A 49 -0.97 -27.87 3.15
CA PHE A 49 -1.05 -28.00 4.60
C PHE A 49 -2.52 -27.91 5.06
N PHE A 50 -3.28 -26.89 4.67
CA PHE A 50 -4.67 -26.74 5.08
C PHE A 50 -5.56 -27.92 4.67
N LYS A 51 -5.33 -28.49 3.48
CA LYS A 51 -6.06 -29.67 2.98
C LYS A 51 -5.83 -30.94 3.80
N ARG A 52 -4.66 -31.05 4.45
CA ARG A 52 -4.23 -32.25 5.19
C ARG A 52 -4.44 -32.15 6.70
N HIS A 53 -5.01 -31.05 7.18
CA HIS A 53 -5.14 -30.79 8.61
C HIS A 53 -6.57 -30.41 8.97
N GLU A 54 -6.95 -30.74 10.20
CA GLU A 54 -8.22 -30.39 10.82
C GLU A 54 -7.95 -29.63 12.11
N LEU A 55 -8.93 -28.84 12.55
CA LEU A 55 -8.95 -28.22 13.86
C LEU A 55 -9.82 -29.06 14.78
N VAL A 56 -9.37 -29.26 16.01
CA VAL A 56 -10.10 -29.98 17.06
C VAL A 56 -10.31 -29.03 18.22
N ASP A 57 -11.55 -28.88 18.68
CA ASP A 57 -11.85 -28.08 19.88
C ASP A 57 -11.68 -28.88 21.18
N LEU A 58 -11.99 -28.27 22.33
CA LEU A 58 -11.83 -28.91 23.64
C LEU A 58 -12.88 -30.02 23.91
N GLU A 59 -13.98 -30.02 23.16
CA GLU A 59 -15.06 -31.01 23.26
C GLU A 59 -14.84 -32.19 22.30
N GLY A 60 -13.82 -32.11 21.44
CA GLY A 60 -13.46 -33.13 20.46
C GLY A 60 -14.14 -32.97 19.10
N ASN A 61 -14.86 -31.85 18.87
CA ASN A 61 -15.44 -31.58 17.55
C ASN A 61 -14.32 -31.25 16.55
N THR A 62 -14.42 -31.82 15.35
CA THR A 62 -13.43 -31.60 14.28
C THR A 62 -14.00 -30.78 13.13
N VAL A 63 -13.20 -29.84 12.62
CA VAL A 63 -13.55 -29.05 11.43
C VAL A 63 -12.37 -28.96 10.48
N SER A 64 -12.63 -28.97 9.17
CA SER A 64 -11.59 -28.82 8.14
C SER A 64 -10.88 -27.47 8.29
N LEU A 65 -9.54 -27.49 8.36
CA LEU A 65 -8.75 -26.26 8.41
C LEU A 65 -8.88 -25.48 7.10
N GLU A 66 -8.98 -26.16 5.96
CA GLU A 66 -9.21 -25.52 4.66
C GLU A 66 -10.52 -24.71 4.64
N ALA A 67 -11.61 -25.32 5.10
CA ALA A 67 -12.92 -24.65 5.16
C ALA A 67 -12.88 -23.40 6.06
N MET A 68 -12.23 -23.50 7.22
CA MET A 68 -12.09 -22.37 8.14
C MET A 68 -11.23 -21.24 7.56
N VAL A 69 -10.14 -21.58 6.85
CA VAL A 69 -9.31 -20.59 6.15
C VAL A 69 -10.12 -19.89 5.06
N ASP A 70 -10.90 -20.63 4.28
CA ASP A 70 -11.70 -20.10 3.18
C ASP A 70 -12.86 -19.22 3.63
N ALA A 71 -13.40 -19.47 4.82
CA ALA A 71 -14.42 -18.66 5.48
C ALA A 71 -13.86 -17.42 6.22
N SER A 72 -12.53 -17.26 6.27
CA SER A 72 -11.87 -16.17 7.02
C SER A 72 -11.33 -15.05 6.12
N ILE A 73 -10.80 -14.00 6.75
CA ILE A 73 -10.07 -12.89 6.10
C ILE A 73 -8.78 -13.34 5.36
N SER A 74 -8.38 -14.60 5.51
CA SER A 74 -7.31 -15.21 4.72
C SER A 74 -7.72 -15.38 3.25
N ASN A 75 -9.02 -15.48 2.99
CA ASN A 75 -9.59 -15.43 1.65
C ASN A 75 -9.56 -13.98 1.13
N PRO A 76 -8.87 -13.72 -0.01
CA PRO A 76 -8.76 -12.37 -0.58
C PRO A 76 -10.12 -11.70 -0.85
N THR A 77 -11.13 -12.48 -1.26
CA THR A 77 -12.48 -11.96 -1.55
C THR A 77 -13.18 -11.49 -0.27
N ILE A 78 -13.16 -12.31 0.79
CA ILE A 78 -13.74 -11.92 2.09
C ILE A 78 -13.00 -10.71 2.66
N ARG A 79 -11.66 -10.70 2.59
CA ARG A 79 -10.85 -9.56 3.01
C ARG A 79 -11.20 -8.27 2.26
N ARG A 80 -11.41 -8.35 0.94
CA ARG A 80 -11.86 -7.20 0.14
C ARG A 80 -13.23 -6.72 0.60
N HIS A 81 -14.20 -7.62 0.78
CA HIS A 81 -15.54 -7.26 1.25
C HIS A 81 -15.52 -6.61 2.63
N GLU A 82 -14.73 -7.13 3.57
CA GLU A 82 -14.59 -6.56 4.91
C GLU A 82 -13.97 -5.14 4.87
N LEU A 83 -12.92 -4.94 4.06
CA LEU A 83 -12.33 -3.63 3.87
C LEU A 83 -13.32 -2.64 3.25
N MET A 84 -14.08 -3.07 2.24
CA MET A 84 -15.12 -2.24 1.61
C MET A 84 -16.23 -1.88 2.59
N ALA A 85 -16.68 -2.83 3.43
CA ALA A 85 -17.69 -2.59 4.46
C ALA A 85 -17.22 -1.56 5.49
N ARG A 86 -15.97 -1.70 5.98
CA ARG A 86 -15.37 -0.72 6.91
C ARG A 86 -15.27 0.67 6.29
N MET A 87 -14.84 0.75 5.03
CA MET A 87 -14.73 2.02 4.31
C MET A 87 -16.08 2.69 4.12
N LYS A 88 -17.10 1.90 3.75
CA LYS A 88 -18.46 2.40 3.63
C LYS A 88 -19.00 2.91 4.97
N GLY A 89 -18.72 2.21 6.06
CA GLY A 89 -19.08 2.65 7.42
C GLY A 89 -18.47 4.01 7.76
N ILE A 90 -17.16 4.20 7.52
CA ILE A 90 -16.51 5.49 7.75
C ILE A 90 -17.08 6.59 6.84
N GLU A 91 -17.36 6.28 5.57
CA GLU A 91 -17.98 7.23 4.65
C GLU A 91 -19.37 7.67 5.14
N LEU A 92 -20.20 6.75 5.65
CA LEU A 92 -21.52 7.09 6.21
C LEU A 92 -21.39 8.01 7.44
N VAL A 93 -20.39 7.76 8.30
CA VAL A 93 -20.10 8.64 9.44
C VAL A 93 -19.70 10.03 8.95
N ALA A 94 -18.84 10.12 7.93
CA ALA A 94 -18.46 11.41 7.35
C ALA A 94 -19.64 12.17 6.76
N GLN A 95 -20.54 11.47 6.07
CA GLN A 95 -21.78 12.06 5.55
C GLN A 95 -22.68 12.58 6.67
N SER A 96 -22.85 11.83 7.77
CA SER A 96 -23.66 12.28 8.91
C SER A 96 -23.08 13.49 9.67
N ARG A 97 -21.79 13.77 9.48
CA ARG A 97 -21.06 14.88 10.13
C ARG A 97 -20.82 16.06 9.19
N ASP A 98 -21.28 15.97 7.94
CA ASP A 98 -20.95 16.92 6.87
C ASP A 98 -19.43 17.12 6.67
N ASP A 99 -18.65 16.07 6.96
CA ASP A 99 -17.20 16.07 6.77
C ASP A 99 -16.85 15.92 5.29
N VAL A 100 -15.73 16.53 4.88
CA VAL A 100 -15.23 16.46 3.50
C VAL A 100 -14.23 15.34 3.33
N GLY A 101 -14.37 14.59 2.23
CA GLY A 101 -13.40 13.58 1.82
C GLY A 101 -12.26 14.16 0.98
N MET A 102 -11.04 13.80 1.34
CA MET A 102 -9.81 14.18 0.63
C MET A 102 -8.99 12.93 0.29
N PHE A 103 -8.49 12.89 -0.94
CA PHE A 103 -7.56 11.87 -1.41
C PHE A 103 -6.16 12.47 -1.55
N TYR A 104 -5.23 11.97 -0.74
CA TYR A 104 -3.84 12.40 -0.74
C TYR A 104 -2.92 11.30 -1.27
N THR A 105 -1.86 11.70 -1.96
CA THR A 105 -0.75 10.80 -2.29
C THR A 105 0.54 11.36 -1.71
N ILE A 106 1.31 10.52 -1.01
CA ILE A 106 2.64 10.86 -0.48
C ILE A 106 3.67 9.90 -1.08
N THR A 107 4.65 10.47 -1.79
CA THR A 107 5.72 9.73 -2.46
C THR A 107 7.05 9.93 -1.74
N CYS A 108 7.96 8.95 -1.79
CA CYS A 108 9.29 9.08 -1.20
C CYS A 108 10.21 10.04 -1.98
N PRO A 109 11.26 10.61 -1.36
CA PRO A 109 12.34 11.34 -2.02
C PRO A 109 13.01 10.59 -3.16
N SER A 110 13.50 11.32 -4.17
CA SER A 110 14.15 10.70 -5.34
C SER A 110 15.27 9.76 -4.92
N LYS A 111 16.04 10.12 -3.88
CA LYS A 111 17.11 9.27 -3.35
C LYS A 111 16.64 7.90 -2.85
N ASN A 112 15.35 7.70 -2.61
CA ASN A 112 14.79 6.41 -2.19
C ASN A 112 14.46 5.49 -3.39
N HIS A 113 14.33 6.06 -4.59
CA HIS A 113 13.96 5.36 -5.81
C HIS A 113 15.18 4.87 -6.56
N ALA A 114 15.24 3.57 -6.86
CA ALA A 114 16.35 2.93 -7.57
C ALA A 114 16.36 3.28 -9.06
N ASN A 115 15.17 3.47 -9.64
CA ASN A 115 15.02 3.78 -11.05
C ASN A 115 14.07 4.98 -11.23
N ASN A 116 14.29 5.77 -12.28
CA ASN A 116 13.37 6.83 -12.69
C ASN A 116 12.12 6.26 -13.38
N GLN A 117 11.15 7.11 -13.69
CA GLN A 117 9.90 6.72 -14.35
C GLN A 117 10.09 6.01 -15.69
N SER A 118 11.20 6.25 -16.40
CA SER A 118 11.52 5.54 -17.65
C SER A 118 12.16 4.17 -17.42
N GLY A 119 12.47 3.83 -16.17
CA GLY A 119 13.13 2.59 -15.77
C GLY A 119 14.66 2.62 -15.90
N HIS A 120 15.28 3.78 -16.06
CA HIS A 120 16.74 3.90 -15.99
C HIS A 120 17.21 4.06 -14.55
N ALA A 121 18.43 3.62 -14.24
CA ALA A 121 19.02 3.80 -12.92
C ALA A 121 18.99 5.28 -12.50
N ASN A 122 18.60 5.53 -11.26
CA ASN A 122 18.55 6.87 -10.71
C ASN A 122 19.89 7.21 -10.04
N PRO A 123 20.66 8.20 -10.54
CA PRO A 123 21.96 8.54 -9.96
C PRO A 123 21.85 9.13 -8.54
N LYS A 124 20.66 9.57 -8.12
CA LYS A 124 20.42 10.09 -6.76
C LYS A 124 20.15 8.98 -5.75
N TRP A 125 19.91 7.75 -6.20
CA TRP A 125 19.52 6.65 -5.32
C TRP A 125 20.63 6.37 -4.31
N ASN A 126 20.27 6.33 -3.03
CA ASN A 126 21.21 6.10 -1.93
C ASN A 126 21.10 4.67 -1.36
N TYR A 127 20.69 3.71 -2.18
CA TYR A 127 20.51 2.31 -1.80
C TYR A 127 19.41 2.07 -0.75
N THR A 128 18.54 3.04 -0.50
CA THR A 128 17.40 2.86 0.41
C THR A 128 16.56 1.67 -0.04
N THR A 129 16.36 0.73 0.89
CA THR A 129 15.51 -0.45 0.71
C THR A 129 14.02 -0.11 0.84
N PRO A 130 13.09 -0.91 0.28
CA PRO A 130 11.65 -0.66 0.42
C PRO A 130 11.20 -0.58 1.89
N SER A 131 11.77 -1.41 2.77
CA SER A 131 11.47 -1.38 4.20
C SER A 131 11.92 -0.07 4.88
N GLN A 132 13.10 0.46 4.51
CA GLN A 132 13.58 1.76 5.01
C GLN A 132 12.73 2.92 4.45
N ALA A 133 12.31 2.87 3.19
CA ALA A 133 11.41 3.85 2.59
C ALA A 133 10.02 3.83 3.27
N GLN A 134 9.49 2.65 3.59
CA GLN A 134 8.24 2.53 4.36
C GLN A 134 8.39 3.11 5.78
N ALA A 135 9.54 2.89 6.44
CA ALA A 135 9.84 3.47 7.74
C ALA A 135 9.91 5.01 7.68
N TYR A 136 10.47 5.56 6.59
CA TYR A 136 10.45 6.99 6.31
C TYR A 136 9.01 7.54 6.23
N LEU A 137 8.13 6.92 5.43
CA LEU A 137 6.73 7.35 5.31
C LEU A 137 5.98 7.26 6.65
N THR A 138 6.25 6.21 7.43
CA THR A 138 5.68 6.05 8.77
C THR A 138 6.12 7.15 9.73
N LYS A 139 7.42 7.49 9.73
CA LYS A 139 7.97 8.60 10.53
C LYS A 139 7.39 9.95 10.09
N LEU A 140 7.27 10.17 8.79
CA LEU A 140 6.67 11.36 8.20
C LEU A 140 5.21 11.51 8.65
N TRP A 141 4.41 10.45 8.56
CA TRP A 141 3.03 10.45 9.00
C TRP A 141 2.90 10.74 10.50
N ARG A 142 3.73 10.11 11.35
CA ARG A 142 3.75 10.40 12.79
C ARG A 142 4.04 11.88 13.08
N ASN A 143 4.92 12.50 12.30
CA ASN A 143 5.24 13.91 12.46
C ASN A 143 4.07 14.82 12.03
N ILE A 144 3.38 14.45 10.94
CA ILE A 144 2.15 15.12 10.50
C ILE A 144 1.09 15.03 11.59
N THR A 145 0.76 13.82 12.06
CA THR A 145 -0.30 13.63 13.08
C THR A 145 0.05 14.32 14.40
N SER A 146 1.33 14.36 14.77
CA SER A 146 1.79 15.12 15.94
C SER A 146 1.57 16.62 15.77
N LYS A 147 1.76 17.18 14.58
CA LYS A 147 1.48 18.59 14.29
C LYS A 147 -0.02 18.87 14.27
N LEU A 148 -0.81 18.03 13.61
CA LEU A 148 -2.27 18.13 13.59
C LEU A 148 -2.85 18.11 15.01
N GLY A 149 -2.37 17.19 15.87
CA GLY A 149 -2.79 17.11 17.26
C GLY A 149 -2.49 18.36 18.08
N ARG A 150 -1.31 18.99 17.87
CA ARG A 150 -0.97 20.28 18.51
C ARG A 150 -1.85 21.44 18.07
N GLU A 151 -2.39 21.38 16.85
CA GLU A 151 -3.33 22.37 16.31
C GLU A 151 -4.79 21.99 16.51
N ASN A 152 -5.07 20.89 17.24
CA ASN A 152 -6.39 20.34 17.46
C ASN A 152 -7.16 20.04 16.15
N LEU A 153 -6.44 19.71 15.09
CA LEU A 153 -7.00 19.31 13.79
C LEU A 153 -7.15 17.79 13.74
N ARG A 154 -8.34 17.31 13.38
CA ARG A 154 -8.64 15.87 13.40
C ARG A 154 -8.89 15.34 11.99
N VAL A 155 -8.34 14.15 11.72
CA VAL A 155 -8.57 13.39 10.49
C VAL A 155 -8.86 11.94 10.84
N TYR A 156 -9.69 11.30 10.05
CA TYR A 156 -9.96 9.86 10.14
C TYR A 156 -10.17 9.28 8.74
N GLY A 157 -10.01 7.96 8.56
CA GLY A 157 -10.11 7.31 7.27
C GLY A 157 -9.13 6.15 7.12
N PHE A 158 -8.45 6.07 5.97
CA PHE A 158 -7.60 4.92 5.64
C PHE A 158 -6.33 5.32 4.89
N ARG A 159 -5.31 4.48 5.04
CA ARG A 159 -4.07 4.55 4.29
C ARG A 159 -3.80 3.23 3.57
N VAL A 160 -3.50 3.34 2.28
CA VAL A 160 -3.06 2.26 1.39
C VAL A 160 -1.58 2.49 1.05
N ALA A 161 -0.75 1.47 1.23
CA ALA A 161 0.65 1.49 0.81
C ALA A 161 0.82 0.63 -0.44
N GLU A 162 1.42 1.20 -1.48
CA GLU A 162 1.58 0.56 -2.79
C GLU A 162 3.03 0.66 -3.27
N PRO A 163 3.51 -0.30 -4.07
CA PRO A 163 4.79 -0.19 -4.73
C PRO A 163 4.68 0.76 -5.94
N HIS A 164 5.65 1.66 -6.09
CA HIS A 164 6.01 2.14 -7.42
C HIS A 164 6.68 1.02 -8.22
N HIS A 165 6.79 1.19 -9.53
CA HIS A 165 7.38 0.19 -10.43
C HIS A 165 8.77 -0.31 -9.99
N ASP A 166 9.55 0.51 -9.29
CA ASP A 166 10.91 0.22 -8.79
C ASP A 166 10.94 -0.36 -7.35
N SER A 167 9.80 -0.85 -6.86
CA SER A 167 9.59 -1.40 -5.51
C SER A 167 9.52 -0.38 -4.37
N THR A 168 9.71 0.92 -4.66
CA THR A 168 9.67 1.95 -3.61
C THR A 168 8.22 2.20 -3.16
N PRO A 169 7.90 2.14 -1.86
CA PRO A 169 6.55 2.40 -1.38
C PRO A 169 6.13 3.86 -1.58
N HIS A 170 4.85 4.06 -1.85
CA HIS A 170 4.14 5.33 -1.70
C HIS A 170 2.79 5.09 -1.00
N TRP A 171 2.22 6.15 -0.44
CA TRP A 171 0.97 6.07 0.30
C TRP A 171 -0.13 6.83 -0.40
N HIS A 172 -1.29 6.18 -0.53
CA HIS A 172 -2.56 6.82 -0.77
C HIS A 172 -3.34 6.93 0.54
N LEU A 173 -3.88 8.12 0.84
CA LEU A 173 -4.69 8.34 2.03
C LEU A 173 -6.06 8.87 1.61
N LEU A 174 -7.10 8.18 2.06
CA LEU A 174 -8.47 8.69 2.02
C LEU A 174 -8.81 9.17 3.41
N LEU A 175 -8.90 10.49 3.59
CA LEU A 175 -9.13 11.12 4.88
C LEU A 175 -10.40 11.97 4.85
N PHE A 176 -11.13 11.95 5.95
CA PHE A 176 -12.27 12.78 6.23
C PHE A 176 -11.94 13.75 7.37
N MET A 177 -12.49 14.96 7.28
CA MET A 177 -12.25 16.06 8.21
C MET A 177 -13.33 17.13 8.05
N LYS A 178 -13.41 18.06 8.99
CA LYS A 178 -14.35 19.18 8.88
C LYS A 178 -14.02 20.07 7.68
N PRO A 179 -15.02 20.59 6.95
CA PRO A 179 -14.80 21.45 5.78
C PRO A 179 -13.84 22.61 6.03
N GLN A 180 -14.00 23.30 7.16
CA GLN A 180 -13.21 24.47 7.55
C GLN A 180 -11.75 24.14 7.92
N GLU A 181 -11.47 22.89 8.32
CA GLU A 181 -10.12 22.43 8.69
C GLU A 181 -9.32 21.92 7.48
N CYS A 182 -10.01 21.58 6.38
CA CYS A 182 -9.45 20.92 5.21
C CYS A 182 -8.22 21.65 4.61
N HIS A 183 -8.28 22.98 4.54
CA HIS A 183 -7.17 23.77 3.99
C HIS A 183 -5.93 23.69 4.89
N ALA A 184 -6.09 23.95 6.19
CA ALA A 184 -5.00 23.90 7.17
C ALA A 184 -4.35 22.50 7.23
N ILE A 185 -5.17 21.45 7.28
CA ILE A 185 -4.71 20.06 7.26
C ILE A 185 -3.88 19.77 6.00
N THR A 186 -4.41 20.16 4.82
CA THR A 186 -3.72 19.93 3.55
C THR A 186 -2.37 20.65 3.49
N GLU A 187 -2.29 21.88 3.98
CA GLU A 187 -1.05 22.65 3.98
C GLU A 187 -0.01 22.07 4.95
N ILE A 188 -0.43 21.61 6.12
CA ILE A 188 0.46 20.88 7.05
C ILE A 188 0.99 19.61 6.41
N MET A 189 0.10 18.79 5.83
CA MET A 189 0.49 17.56 5.15
C MET A 189 1.49 17.84 4.02
N ARG A 190 1.21 18.85 3.19
CA ARG A 190 2.09 19.29 2.11
C ARG A 190 3.44 19.73 2.65
N ALA A 191 3.48 20.61 3.64
CA ALA A 191 4.70 21.16 4.20
C ALA A 191 5.64 20.07 4.71
N TYR A 192 5.11 19.07 5.42
CA TYR A 192 5.91 17.93 5.88
C TYR A 192 6.33 17.01 4.73
N ALA A 193 5.43 16.72 3.79
CA ALA A 193 5.73 15.84 2.66
C ALA A 193 6.88 16.38 1.80
N VAL A 194 6.90 17.69 1.54
CA VAL A 194 7.89 18.34 0.67
C VAL A 194 9.17 18.78 1.38
N LYS A 195 9.23 18.65 2.71
CA LYS A 195 10.35 19.14 3.53
C LYS A 195 11.67 18.45 3.18
N THR A 196 11.66 17.13 3.07
CA THR A 196 12.87 16.35 2.77
C THR A 196 13.27 16.53 1.31
N ASP A 197 14.53 16.93 1.11
CA ASP A 197 15.14 17.19 -0.19
C ASP A 197 14.35 18.22 -1.02
N ARG A 198 13.78 19.27 -0.37
CA ARG A 198 12.94 20.28 -1.02
C ARG A 198 13.54 20.89 -2.28
N ALA A 199 14.86 21.04 -2.34
CA ALA A 199 15.60 21.58 -3.48
C ALA A 199 15.48 20.70 -4.75
N GLU A 200 15.20 19.40 -4.62
CA GLU A 200 14.95 18.52 -5.77
C GLU A 200 13.59 18.82 -6.42
N LEU A 201 12.66 19.37 -5.64
CA LEU A 201 11.35 19.77 -6.07
C LEU A 201 11.46 21.21 -6.56
N GLY A 202 11.11 21.48 -7.81
CA GLY A 202 11.03 22.86 -8.31
C GLY A 202 9.84 23.62 -7.71
N LYS A 203 9.19 24.44 -8.52
CA LYS A 203 7.91 25.08 -8.14
C LYS A 203 6.78 24.06 -7.96
N ARG A 204 6.80 22.97 -8.72
CA ARG A 204 5.80 21.90 -8.68
C ARG A 204 6.19 20.81 -7.67
N THR A 205 5.36 20.61 -6.65
CA THR A 205 5.56 19.62 -5.59
C THR A 205 4.76 18.33 -5.78
N SER A 206 4.03 18.20 -6.89
CA SER A 206 3.17 17.05 -7.21
C SER A 206 3.92 15.71 -7.30
N ALA A 207 5.23 15.72 -7.59
CA ALA A 207 6.07 14.54 -7.55
C ALA A 207 6.22 13.94 -6.13
N ARG A 208 5.91 14.73 -5.10
CA ARG A 208 6.00 14.35 -3.69
C ARG A 208 4.63 14.26 -3.01
N PHE A 209 3.74 15.20 -3.32
CA PHE A 209 2.45 15.33 -2.66
C PHE A 209 1.37 15.81 -3.61
N THR A 210 0.29 15.04 -3.72
CA THR A 210 -0.94 15.45 -4.40
C THR A 210 -2.10 15.43 -3.42
N ALA A 211 -3.06 16.33 -3.63
CA ALA A 211 -4.28 16.44 -2.86
C ALA A 211 -5.45 16.63 -3.82
N LYS A 212 -6.47 15.79 -3.70
CA LYS A 212 -7.67 15.85 -4.51
C LYS A 212 -8.88 15.79 -3.61
N ARG A 213 -9.73 16.83 -3.66
CA ARG A 213 -11.03 16.79 -3.00
C ARG A 213 -11.94 15.80 -3.70
N LEU A 214 -12.63 14.98 -2.93
CA LEU A 214 -13.61 14.06 -3.46
C LEU A 214 -14.89 14.81 -3.84
N ASP A 215 -15.46 14.44 -4.96
CA ASP A 215 -16.72 14.97 -5.46
C ASP A 215 -17.81 13.89 -5.29
N PRO A 216 -18.75 14.06 -4.35
CA PRO A 216 -19.81 13.09 -4.12
C PRO A 216 -20.65 12.80 -5.38
N LYS A 217 -20.71 13.75 -6.33
CA LYS A 217 -21.46 13.58 -7.58
C LYS A 217 -20.73 12.70 -8.60
N LYS A 218 -19.41 12.55 -8.48
CA LYS A 218 -18.58 11.74 -9.39
C LYS A 218 -18.33 10.32 -8.89
N GLY A 219 -18.82 10.00 -7.69
CA GLY A 219 -18.69 8.68 -7.09
C GLY A 219 -18.46 8.74 -5.58
N SER A 220 -18.74 7.64 -4.91
CA SER A 220 -18.52 7.51 -3.47
C SER A 220 -17.03 7.55 -3.12
N ALA A 221 -16.70 8.01 -1.90
CA ALA A 221 -15.34 7.96 -1.40
C ALA A 221 -14.80 6.51 -1.37
N THR A 222 -15.69 5.57 -1.06
CA THR A 222 -15.41 4.13 -1.17
C THR A 222 -15.01 3.73 -2.59
N ALA A 223 -15.70 4.23 -3.64
CA ALA A 223 -15.35 3.92 -5.02
C ALA A 223 -13.95 4.44 -5.42
N TYR A 224 -13.55 5.61 -4.92
CA TYR A 224 -12.22 6.18 -5.19
C TYR A 224 -11.08 5.27 -4.69
N ILE A 225 -11.24 4.66 -3.52
CA ILE A 225 -10.22 3.78 -2.94
C ILE A 225 -10.40 2.30 -3.33
N ALA A 226 -11.60 1.89 -3.75
CA ALA A 226 -11.90 0.52 -4.18
C ALA A 226 -10.99 0.03 -5.31
N LYS A 227 -10.60 0.93 -6.23
CA LYS A 227 -9.61 0.63 -7.27
C LYS A 227 -8.29 0.18 -6.63
N TYR A 228 -7.77 0.97 -5.70
CA TYR A 228 -6.53 0.68 -4.98
C TYR A 228 -6.65 -0.56 -4.07
N ILE A 229 -7.83 -0.85 -3.53
CA ILE A 229 -8.05 -2.13 -2.83
C ILE A 229 -7.91 -3.31 -3.80
N SER A 230 -8.65 -3.26 -4.90
CA SER A 230 -8.72 -4.37 -5.86
C SER A 230 -7.35 -4.59 -6.53
N LYS A 231 -6.64 -3.51 -6.86
CA LYS A 231 -5.27 -3.55 -7.41
C LYS A 231 -4.24 -4.26 -6.52
N ASN A 232 -4.48 -4.38 -5.22
CA ASN A 232 -3.50 -4.85 -4.24
C ASN A 232 -3.93 -6.14 -3.52
N ILE A 233 -5.14 -6.65 -3.76
CA ILE A 233 -5.68 -7.87 -3.12
C ILE A 233 -5.93 -8.98 -4.13
N ASP A 234 -6.83 -8.80 -5.09
CA ASP A 234 -7.29 -9.91 -5.94
C ASP A 234 -7.48 -9.54 -7.42
N GLY A 235 -7.31 -8.26 -7.78
CA GLY A 235 -7.54 -7.77 -9.13
C GLY A 235 -9.02 -7.79 -9.54
N TYR A 236 -9.95 -7.86 -8.57
CA TYR A 236 -11.38 -7.99 -8.83
C TYR A 236 -11.94 -6.82 -9.65
N ALA A 237 -12.76 -7.13 -10.67
CA ALA A 237 -13.42 -6.17 -11.57
C ALA A 237 -12.45 -5.20 -12.29
N LEU A 238 -11.21 -5.64 -12.54
CA LEU A 238 -10.19 -4.87 -13.27
C LEU A 238 -9.80 -5.55 -14.60
N ASP A 239 -10.69 -6.39 -15.16
CA ASP A 239 -10.45 -7.06 -16.44
C ASP A 239 -10.35 -6.01 -17.57
N GLY A 240 -9.30 -6.10 -18.39
CA GLY A 240 -9.03 -5.16 -19.49
C GLY A 240 -8.37 -3.84 -19.06
N GLU A 241 -8.23 -3.54 -17.77
CA GLU A 241 -7.51 -2.35 -17.31
C GLU A 241 -6.00 -2.58 -17.18
N LEU A 242 -5.22 -1.56 -17.56
CA LEU A 242 -3.77 -1.55 -17.43
C LEU A 242 -3.32 -0.77 -16.20
N ASP A 243 -2.25 -1.24 -15.59
CA ASP A 243 -1.56 -0.54 -14.52
C ASP A 243 -0.70 0.59 -15.05
N HIS A 244 -0.81 1.79 -14.48
CA HIS A 244 -0.02 2.95 -14.90
C HIS A 244 1.46 2.84 -14.53
N GLU A 245 1.79 2.14 -13.45
CA GLU A 245 3.18 2.00 -13.00
C GLU A 245 3.95 0.99 -13.86
N SER A 246 3.33 -0.13 -14.19
CA SER A 246 3.97 -1.25 -14.90
C SER A 246 3.57 -1.41 -16.37
N GLY A 247 2.44 -0.87 -16.80
CA GLY A 247 1.88 -1.08 -18.14
C GLY A 247 1.25 -2.46 -18.36
N LYS A 248 1.11 -3.27 -17.30
CA LYS A 248 0.58 -4.65 -17.36
C LYS A 248 -0.89 -4.73 -16.95
N PRO A 249 -1.61 -5.82 -17.28
CA PRO A 249 -2.99 -6.02 -16.81
C PRO A 249 -3.09 -5.99 -15.28
N LEU A 250 -4.08 -5.26 -14.75
CA LEU A 250 -4.23 -5.05 -13.30
C LEU A 250 -4.41 -6.35 -12.48
N LYS A 251 -5.01 -7.37 -13.10
CA LYS A 251 -5.17 -8.70 -12.51
C LYS A 251 -3.84 -9.43 -12.32
N GLU A 252 -2.87 -9.20 -13.20
CA GLU A 252 -1.50 -9.72 -13.06
C GLU A 252 -0.72 -8.93 -12.01
N THR A 253 -0.90 -7.61 -11.94
CA THR A 253 -0.13 -6.78 -11.00
C THR A 253 -0.58 -6.94 -9.55
N ALA A 254 -1.82 -7.36 -9.30
CA ALA A 254 -2.32 -7.58 -7.94
C ALA A 254 -1.52 -8.64 -7.16
N ARG A 255 -1.14 -9.75 -7.80
CA ARG A 255 -0.25 -10.75 -7.17
C ARG A 255 1.16 -10.19 -6.92
N PHE A 256 1.66 -9.30 -7.79
CA PHE A 256 2.98 -8.69 -7.59
C PHE A 256 2.97 -7.74 -6.40
N ALA A 257 1.91 -6.94 -6.26
CA ALA A 257 1.74 -6.05 -5.11
C ALA A 257 1.60 -6.82 -3.79
N MET A 258 0.84 -7.93 -3.78
CA MET A 258 0.75 -8.82 -2.61
C MET A 258 2.09 -9.49 -2.27
N ALA A 259 2.81 -9.99 -3.28
CA ALA A 259 4.12 -10.60 -3.10
C ALA A 259 5.12 -9.57 -2.56
N TRP A 260 5.11 -8.34 -3.10
CA TRP A 260 5.91 -7.21 -2.64
C TRP A 260 5.63 -6.88 -1.17
N ALA A 261 4.36 -6.71 -0.81
CA ALA A 261 3.95 -6.42 0.55
C ALA A 261 4.38 -7.53 1.52
N SER A 262 4.22 -8.80 1.12
CA SER A 262 4.67 -9.95 1.91
C SER A 262 6.20 -10.00 2.06
N ARG A 263 6.93 -9.77 0.95
CA ARG A 263 8.40 -9.83 0.89
C ARG A 263 9.01 -8.77 1.80
N HIS A 264 8.53 -7.54 1.72
CA HIS A 264 9.03 -6.40 2.51
C HIS A 264 8.31 -6.21 3.85
N ARG A 265 7.29 -7.04 4.15
CA ARG A 265 6.49 -7.02 5.39
C ARG A 265 5.78 -5.68 5.59
N ILE A 266 5.22 -5.14 4.50
CA ILE A 266 4.53 -3.86 4.48
C ILE A 266 3.02 -4.09 4.68
N ARG A 267 2.45 -3.50 5.73
CA ARG A 267 1.00 -3.51 5.94
C ARG A 267 0.33 -2.57 4.93
N GLN A 268 -0.24 -3.14 3.87
CA GLN A 268 -0.87 -2.37 2.79
C GLN A 268 -2.05 -1.52 3.27
N TYR A 269 -2.93 -2.02 4.16
CA TYR A 269 -4.12 -1.30 4.63
C TYR A 269 -4.08 -0.99 6.12
N GLN A 270 -4.36 0.26 6.50
CA GLN A 270 -4.49 0.67 7.90
C GLN A 270 -5.56 1.76 8.05
N PRO A 271 -6.53 1.58 8.96
CA PRO A 271 -7.41 2.65 9.41
C PRO A 271 -6.62 3.76 10.12
N ILE A 272 -7.11 4.99 10.01
CA ILE A 272 -6.57 6.20 10.63
C ILE A 272 -7.70 6.87 11.40
N GLY A 273 -7.38 7.46 12.56
CA GLY A 273 -8.32 8.19 13.39
C GLY A 273 -8.86 7.35 14.54
#